data_AF-A0AAW4PHI3-F1
#
_entry.id   AF-A0AAW4PHI3-F1
#
_cell.length_a   1.000
_cell.length_b   1.000
_cell.length_c   1.000
_cell.angle_alpha   90.00
_cell.angle_beta   90.00
_cell.angle_gamma   90.00
#
_symmetry.space_group_name_H-M   'P 1'
#
loop_
_entity.id
_entity.type
_entity.pdbx_description
1 polymer ?
#
loop_
_entity_poly.entity_id
_entity_poly.type
_entity_poly.pdbx_seq_one_letter_code
_entity_poly.pdbx_strand_id
1 'polypeptide(L)'
;MRRTDTQTDEDDDNDEFDLAEFIDSKSSLFTVLGVFVAVAAYLSRAEPGAVTDAEMMLKTGYTASLGLALLMFFLIYRSMRNEFGTWTDLHHAHLQLDNWALTVFTTFTGLLLLSVTYMITLNDPVVFLLIITSAAVFGLIAFTNAVYAVGRRVPRTPLWRIPTMFVVCSAALAASLYVRTRYLAGIEITTIQELTFADPVPIVLMLMVVFVATIQSLAAVGLIATILGVPVVAIDKIRGVSPYDHAG
;
A
#
# COMPACT_ATOMS: atom_id res chain seq x y z
N MET A 1 -31.32 -44.30 -41.80
CA MET A 1 -29.88 -44.65 -41.66
C MET A 1 -29.11 -43.58 -42.40
N ARG A 2 -28.20 -42.79 -41.83
CA ARG A 2 -27.42 -42.88 -40.59
C ARG A 2 -27.10 -41.42 -40.24
N ARG A 3 -27.53 -40.99 -39.04
CA ARG A 3 -27.13 -39.74 -38.42
C ARG A 3 -25.70 -39.98 -37.93
N THR A 4 -24.72 -39.28 -38.49
CA THR A 4 -23.37 -39.24 -37.94
C THR A 4 -23.38 -38.15 -36.89
N ASP A 5 -23.80 -38.54 -35.68
CA ASP A 5 -23.51 -37.79 -34.48
C ASP A 5 -22.02 -38.01 -34.19
N THR A 6 -21.15 -37.13 -34.69
CA THR A 6 -19.83 -36.92 -34.09
C THR A 6 -20.05 -36.07 -32.86
N GLN A 7 -20.31 -36.78 -31.77
CA GLN A 7 -20.11 -36.31 -30.41
C GLN A 7 -18.62 -35.97 -30.32
N THR A 8 -18.29 -34.69 -30.44
CA THR A 8 -17.07 -34.15 -29.86
C THR A 8 -17.24 -34.35 -28.37
N ASP A 9 -16.45 -35.26 -27.81
CA ASP A 9 -16.06 -35.24 -26.42
C ASP A 9 -15.45 -33.84 -26.20
N GLU A 10 -16.29 -32.89 -25.79
CA GLU A 10 -15.81 -31.73 -25.05
C GLU A 10 -15.26 -32.35 -23.78
N ASP A 11 -13.94 -32.50 -23.74
CA ASP A 11 -13.19 -32.65 -22.51
C ASP A 11 -13.79 -31.61 -21.55
N ASP A 12 -14.53 -32.13 -20.58
CA ASP A 12 -14.91 -31.42 -19.37
C ASP A 12 -13.55 -31.20 -18.68
N ASP A 13 -12.83 -30.18 -19.17
CA ASP A 13 -11.62 -29.62 -18.58
C ASP A 13 -12.07 -29.11 -17.20
N ASN A 14 -12.23 -30.06 -16.29
CA ASN A 14 -12.30 -29.82 -14.87
C ASN A 14 -11.00 -29.06 -14.59
N ASP A 15 -11.13 -27.76 -14.33
CA ASP A 15 -10.04 -26.86 -13.96
C ASP A 15 -9.38 -27.35 -12.65
N GLU A 16 -8.59 -28.43 -12.76
CA GLU A 16 -7.83 -29.02 -11.67
C GLU A 16 -6.62 -28.12 -11.42
N PHE A 17 -6.54 -27.60 -10.20
CA PHE A 17 -5.48 -26.71 -9.79
C PHE A 17 -4.17 -27.46 -9.55
N ASP A 18 -3.22 -27.35 -10.48
CA ASP A 18 -1.87 -27.85 -10.24
C ASP A 18 -1.08 -26.87 -9.36
N LEU A 19 -1.08 -27.16 -8.04
CA LEU A 19 -0.31 -26.41 -7.05
C LEU A 19 1.20 -26.41 -7.36
N ALA A 20 1.74 -27.48 -7.96
CA ALA A 20 3.16 -27.56 -8.26
C ALA A 20 3.51 -26.62 -9.43
N GLU A 21 2.70 -26.59 -10.49
CA GLU A 21 2.85 -25.64 -11.60
C GLU A 21 2.65 -24.19 -11.12
N PHE A 22 1.69 -23.95 -10.23
CA PHE A 22 1.50 -22.64 -9.61
C PHE A 22 2.75 -22.18 -8.85
N ILE A 23 3.32 -23.05 -8.02
CA ILE A 23 4.52 -22.73 -7.24
C ILE A 23 5.73 -22.49 -8.16
N ASP A 24 5.90 -23.29 -9.21
CA ASP A 24 7.02 -23.15 -10.14
C ASP A 24 6.91 -21.86 -10.96
N SER A 25 5.72 -21.60 -11.54
CA SER A 25 5.44 -20.39 -12.32
C SER A 25 5.48 -19.10 -11.49
N LYS A 26 5.24 -19.18 -10.18
CA LYS A 26 5.28 -18.06 -9.23
C LYS A 26 6.46 -18.12 -8.25
N SER A 27 7.47 -18.95 -8.53
CA SER A 27 8.66 -19.16 -7.69
C SER A 27 9.40 -17.85 -7.34
N SER A 28 9.34 -16.86 -8.23
CA SER A 28 9.88 -15.52 -7.99
C SER A 28 9.23 -14.80 -6.79
N LEU A 29 7.91 -14.93 -6.59
CA LEU A 29 7.20 -14.34 -5.45
C LEU A 29 7.65 -15.00 -4.14
N PHE A 30 7.81 -16.31 -4.13
CA PHE A 30 8.30 -17.06 -2.97
C PHE A 30 9.79 -16.77 -2.67
N THR A 31 10.61 -16.56 -3.71
CA THR A 31 12.01 -16.17 -3.56
C THR A 31 12.14 -14.79 -2.93
N VAL A 32 11.38 -13.81 -3.42
CA VAL A 32 11.34 -12.45 -2.86
C VAL A 32 10.88 -12.48 -1.40
N LEU A 33 9.85 -13.28 -1.09
CA LEU A 33 9.41 -13.52 0.28
C LEU A 33 10.54 -14.06 1.16
N GLY A 34 11.26 -15.09 0.71
CA GLY A 34 12.39 -15.68 1.44
C GLY A 34 13.49 -14.65 1.76
N VAL A 35 13.82 -13.77 0.81
CA VAL A 35 14.78 -12.69 1.02
C VAL A 35 14.30 -11.70 2.09
N PHE A 36 13.04 -11.26 2.02
CA PHE A 36 12.49 -10.33 3.02
C PHE A 36 12.41 -10.95 4.41
N VAL A 37 12.05 -12.24 4.51
CA VAL A 37 12.05 -12.97 5.79
C VAL A 37 13.46 -13.07 6.36
N ALA A 38 14.46 -13.37 5.53
CA ALA A 38 15.85 -13.41 5.97
C ALA A 38 16.36 -12.05 6.45
N VAL A 39 16.02 -10.96 5.75
CA VAL A 39 16.35 -9.58 6.16
C VAL A 39 15.65 -9.24 7.48
N ALA A 40 14.38 -9.56 7.65
CA ALA A 40 13.64 -9.32 8.88
C ALA A 40 14.24 -10.11 10.07
N ALA A 41 14.58 -11.38 9.86
CA ALA A 41 15.25 -12.21 10.88
C ALA A 41 16.63 -11.65 11.24
N TYR A 42 17.39 -11.18 10.27
CA TYR A 42 18.68 -10.53 10.49
C TYR A 42 18.53 -9.23 11.31
N LEU A 43 17.58 -8.36 10.92
CA LEU A 43 17.30 -7.10 11.63
C LEU A 43 16.77 -7.34 13.05
N SER A 44 16.00 -8.41 13.28
CA SER A 44 15.51 -8.77 14.62
C SER A 44 16.63 -9.18 15.57
N ARG A 45 17.77 -9.63 15.05
CA ARG A 45 18.95 -10.05 15.80
C ARG A 45 20.02 -8.96 15.86
N ALA A 46 19.87 -7.87 15.12
CA ALA A 46 20.81 -6.76 15.16
C ALA A 46 20.68 -6.05 16.51
N GLU A 47 21.78 -5.97 17.25
CA GLU A 47 21.80 -5.24 18.52
C GLU A 47 21.57 -3.74 18.25
N PRO A 48 20.59 -3.12 18.93
CA PRO A 48 20.32 -1.70 18.76
C PRO A 48 21.49 -0.89 19.30
N GLY A 49 22.04 0.00 18.46
CA GLY A 49 23.12 0.89 18.86
C GLY A 49 22.68 1.86 19.97
N ALA A 50 23.65 2.45 20.68
CA ALA A 50 23.44 3.28 21.89
C ALA A 50 22.52 4.51 21.73
N VAL A 51 22.05 4.82 20.51
CA VAL A 51 21.19 5.98 20.19
C VAL A 51 19.79 5.54 19.73
N THR A 52 19.59 4.27 19.40
CA THR A 52 18.32 3.77 18.84
C THR A 52 17.60 2.94 19.89
N ASP A 53 16.39 3.34 20.24
CA ASP A 53 15.56 2.61 21.19
C ASP A 53 15.21 1.22 20.61
N ALA A 54 15.77 0.18 21.25
CA ALA A 54 15.62 -1.22 20.90
C ALA A 54 14.15 -1.61 20.68
N GLU A 55 13.30 -1.05 21.52
CA GLU A 55 11.87 -1.32 21.55
C GLU A 55 11.17 -0.76 20.31
N MET A 56 11.53 0.47 19.88
CA MET A 56 11.03 1.08 18.64
C MET A 56 11.49 0.32 17.40
N MET A 57 12.75 -0.13 17.36
CA MET A 57 13.29 -0.87 16.22
C MET A 57 12.56 -2.22 16.05
N LEU A 58 12.34 -2.95 17.14
CA LEU A 58 11.58 -4.21 17.13
C LEU A 58 10.12 -3.98 16.72
N LYS A 59 9.44 -2.97 17.27
CA LYS A 59 8.04 -2.65 16.93
C LYS A 59 7.87 -2.26 15.45
N THR A 60 8.80 -1.48 14.92
CA THR A 60 8.81 -1.09 13.50
C THR A 60 9.06 -2.32 12.61
N GLY A 61 9.99 -3.20 13.00
CA GLY A 61 10.25 -4.46 12.32
C GLY A 61 9.03 -5.38 12.28
N TYR A 62 8.32 -5.54 13.41
CA TYR A 62 7.07 -6.31 13.45
C TYR A 62 5.99 -5.72 12.54
N THR A 63 5.82 -4.40 12.56
CA THR A 63 4.86 -3.70 11.69
C THR A 63 5.18 -3.93 10.21
N ALA A 64 6.44 -3.77 9.81
CA ALA A 64 6.89 -4.00 8.44
C ALA A 64 6.69 -5.48 8.02
N SER A 65 6.99 -6.43 8.92
CA SER A 65 6.80 -7.85 8.65
C SER A 65 5.33 -8.23 8.43
N LEU A 66 4.39 -7.63 9.18
CA LEU A 66 2.96 -7.83 8.95
C LEU A 66 2.51 -7.23 7.63
N GLY A 67 2.96 -6.00 7.33
CA GLY A 67 2.65 -5.34 6.06
C GLY A 67 3.09 -6.20 4.88
N LEU A 68 4.30 -6.77 4.94
CA LEU A 68 4.81 -7.70 3.94
C LEU A 68 4.01 -9.01 3.91
N ALA A 69 3.66 -9.60 5.06
CA ALA A 69 2.86 -10.82 5.10
C ALA A 69 1.47 -10.63 4.48
N LEU A 70 0.79 -9.51 4.78
CA LEU A 70 -0.50 -9.13 4.19
C LEU A 70 -0.39 -8.90 2.69
N LEU A 71 0.62 -8.15 2.25
CA LEU A 71 0.87 -7.92 0.83
C LEU A 71 1.09 -9.24 0.08
N MET A 72 1.88 -10.14 0.66
CA MET A 72 2.18 -11.44 0.07
C MET A 72 0.95 -12.34 0.01
N PHE A 73 0.17 -12.40 1.08
CA PHE A 73 -1.12 -13.10 1.08
C PHE A 73 -2.03 -12.55 -0.04
N PHE A 74 -2.12 -11.23 -0.16
CA PHE A 74 -2.92 -10.59 -1.20
C PHE A 74 -2.41 -10.89 -2.62
N LEU A 75 -1.10 -10.89 -2.85
CA LEU A 75 -0.53 -11.19 -4.16
C LEU A 75 -0.73 -12.66 -4.55
N ILE A 76 -0.57 -13.59 -3.61
CA ILE A 76 -0.84 -15.02 -3.82
C ILE A 76 -2.32 -15.20 -4.15
N TYR A 77 -3.21 -14.61 -3.35
CA TYR A 77 -4.66 -14.70 -3.56
C TYR A 77 -5.11 -14.07 -4.88
N ARG A 78 -4.52 -12.93 -5.25
CA ARG A 78 -4.75 -12.31 -6.56
C ARG A 78 -4.23 -13.17 -7.71
N SER A 79 -3.09 -13.84 -7.54
CA SER A 79 -2.53 -14.72 -8.57
C SER A 79 -3.46 -15.90 -8.83
N MET A 80 -3.95 -16.57 -7.77
CA MET A 80 -4.94 -17.64 -7.89
C MET A 80 -6.22 -17.14 -8.60
N ARG A 81 -6.72 -15.96 -8.24
CA ARG A 81 -7.88 -15.37 -8.92
C ARG A 81 -7.66 -15.13 -10.41
N ASN A 82 -6.43 -14.80 -10.83
CA ASN A 82 -6.15 -14.58 -12.25
C ASN A 82 -6.14 -15.89 -13.04
N GLU A 83 -5.84 -17.00 -12.39
CA GLU A 83 -5.80 -18.35 -12.97
C GLU A 83 -7.21 -18.88 -13.21
N PHE A 84 -8.12 -18.70 -12.25
CA PHE A 84 -9.54 -19.05 -12.38
C PHE A 84 -10.42 -17.96 -13.03
N GLY A 85 -9.84 -16.84 -13.45
CA GLY A 85 -10.54 -15.71 -14.10
C GLY A 85 -11.41 -14.85 -13.18
N THR A 86 -12.43 -15.44 -12.55
CA THR A 86 -13.39 -14.72 -11.68
C THR A 86 -13.33 -15.14 -10.22
N TRP A 87 -13.83 -14.26 -9.33
CA TRP A 87 -13.89 -14.54 -7.89
C TRP A 87 -14.90 -15.64 -7.54
N THR A 88 -15.97 -15.77 -8.34
CA THR A 88 -17.00 -16.79 -8.15
C THR A 88 -16.48 -18.17 -8.51
N ASP A 89 -15.65 -18.26 -9.55
CA ASP A 89 -15.08 -19.51 -10.03
C ASP A 89 -13.99 -19.99 -9.07
N LEU A 90 -13.12 -19.08 -8.59
CA LEU A 90 -12.17 -19.40 -7.52
C LEU A 90 -12.88 -19.91 -6.26
N HIS A 91 -14.03 -19.32 -5.89
CA HIS A 91 -14.78 -19.78 -4.72
C HIS A 91 -15.40 -21.17 -4.93
N HIS A 92 -15.91 -21.45 -6.13
CA HIS A 92 -16.39 -22.79 -6.48
C HIS A 92 -15.27 -23.82 -6.50
N ALA A 93 -14.09 -23.46 -7.03
CA ALA A 93 -12.91 -24.31 -7.03
C ALA A 93 -12.47 -24.70 -5.61
N HIS A 94 -12.58 -23.80 -4.63
CA HIS A 94 -12.30 -24.12 -3.22
C HIS A 94 -13.29 -25.13 -2.59
N LEU A 95 -14.49 -25.25 -3.15
CA LEU A 95 -15.54 -26.15 -2.66
C LEU A 95 -15.55 -27.51 -3.39
N GLN A 96 -14.85 -27.62 -4.52
CA GLN A 96 -14.71 -28.88 -5.24
C GLN A 96 -13.71 -29.81 -4.54
N LEU A 97 -14.03 -31.10 -4.49
CA LEU A 97 -13.21 -32.12 -3.82
C LEU A 97 -11.90 -32.42 -4.56
N ASP A 98 -11.91 -32.29 -5.89
CA ASP A 98 -10.73 -32.55 -6.71
C ASP A 98 -9.64 -31.49 -6.48
N ASN A 99 -10.04 -30.28 -6.10
CA ASN A 99 -9.16 -29.14 -5.79
C ASN A 99 -8.76 -29.05 -4.30
N TRP A 100 -8.60 -30.19 -3.62
CA TRP A 100 -8.26 -30.22 -2.19
C TRP A 100 -6.92 -29.53 -1.87
N ALA A 101 -5.95 -29.62 -2.78
CA ALA A 101 -4.63 -29.02 -2.62
C ALA A 101 -4.71 -27.48 -2.55
N LEU A 102 -5.56 -26.87 -3.38
CA LEU A 102 -5.86 -25.43 -3.35
C LEU A 102 -6.42 -25.03 -1.98
N THR A 103 -7.44 -25.74 -1.51
CA THR A 103 -8.10 -25.45 -0.23
C THR A 103 -7.17 -25.63 0.97
N VAL A 104 -6.33 -26.67 0.97
CA VAL A 104 -5.33 -26.89 2.02
C VAL A 104 -4.26 -25.79 2.00
N PHE A 105 -3.76 -25.43 0.82
CA PHE A 105 -2.79 -24.37 0.65
C PHE A 105 -3.32 -23.00 1.13
N THR A 106 -4.53 -22.62 0.72
CA THR A 106 -5.13 -21.34 1.13
C THR A 106 -5.47 -21.32 2.61
N THR A 107 -5.91 -22.45 3.18
CA THR A 107 -6.16 -22.59 4.62
C THR A 107 -4.88 -22.44 5.43
N PHE A 108 -3.79 -23.12 5.06
CA PHE A 108 -2.52 -22.99 5.78
C PHE A 108 -1.91 -21.60 5.64
N THR A 109 -2.00 -20.99 4.46
CA THR A 109 -1.54 -19.61 4.25
C THR A 109 -2.37 -18.63 5.10
N GLY A 110 -3.69 -18.83 5.19
CA GLY A 110 -4.58 -18.06 6.06
C GLY A 110 -4.28 -18.24 7.55
N LEU A 111 -4.03 -19.48 8.00
CA LEU A 111 -3.63 -19.78 9.38
C LEU A 111 -2.29 -19.15 9.74
N LEU A 112 -1.31 -19.15 8.82
CA LEU A 112 -0.03 -18.47 9.00
C LEU A 112 -0.24 -16.96 9.17
N LEU A 113 -1.03 -16.34 8.29
CA LEU A 113 -1.38 -14.93 8.40
C LEU A 113 -2.07 -14.61 9.73
N LEU A 114 -3.01 -15.46 10.15
CA LEU A 114 -3.71 -15.33 11.42
C LEU A 114 -2.75 -15.47 12.60
N SER A 115 -1.79 -16.39 12.56
CA SER A 115 -0.75 -16.54 13.58
C SER A 115 0.15 -15.32 13.69
N VAL A 116 0.59 -14.76 12.55
CA VAL A 116 1.43 -13.55 12.54
C VAL A 116 0.62 -12.35 13.06
N THR A 117 -0.64 -12.24 12.65
CA THR A 117 -1.54 -11.18 13.11
C THR A 117 -1.81 -11.31 14.61
N TYR A 118 -2.05 -12.51 15.12
CA TYR A 118 -2.29 -12.78 16.54
C TYR A 118 -1.10 -12.35 17.41
N MET A 119 0.13 -12.77 17.04
CA MET A 119 1.37 -12.36 17.72
C MET A 119 1.53 -10.83 17.78
N ILE A 120 1.05 -10.14 16.75
CA ILE A 120 1.16 -8.69 16.63
C ILE A 120 0.05 -7.98 17.39
N THR A 121 -1.17 -8.51 17.40
CA THR A 121 -2.30 -7.96 18.17
C THR A 121 -2.12 -8.06 19.67
N LEU A 122 -1.27 -8.97 20.16
CA LEU A 122 -0.88 -9.01 21.57
C LEU A 122 0.00 -7.82 21.99
N ASN A 123 0.53 -7.07 21.02
CA ASN A 123 1.32 -5.86 21.26
C ASN A 123 0.51 -4.63 20.80
N ASP A 124 -0.28 -4.05 21.71
CA ASP A 124 -1.09 -2.85 21.44
C ASP A 124 -0.34 -1.74 20.67
N PRO A 125 0.94 -1.41 20.98
CA PRO A 125 1.69 -0.39 20.23
C PRO A 125 1.90 -0.71 18.75
N VAL A 126 1.98 -1.99 18.38
CA VAL A 126 2.19 -2.41 16.98
C VAL A 126 0.89 -2.23 16.19
N VAL A 127 -0.26 -2.53 16.80
CA VAL A 127 -1.57 -2.27 16.21
C VAL A 127 -1.78 -0.77 16.00
N PHE A 128 -1.40 0.06 16.98
CA PHE A 128 -1.44 1.51 16.81
C PHE A 128 -0.52 2.01 15.70
N LEU A 129 0.70 1.47 15.60
CA LEU A 129 1.63 1.82 14.53
C LEU A 129 1.06 1.47 13.15
N LEU A 130 0.38 0.32 13.02
CA LEU A 130 -0.32 -0.07 11.79
C LEU A 130 -1.46 0.88 11.44
N ILE A 131 -2.30 1.25 12.41
CA ILE A 131 -3.41 2.18 12.20
C ILE A 131 -2.88 3.55 11.76
N ILE A 132 -1.85 4.05 12.44
CA ILE A 132 -1.18 5.33 12.13
C ILE A 132 -0.55 5.29 10.72
N THR A 133 0.17 4.22 10.40
CA THR A 133 0.81 4.05 9.08
C THR A 133 -0.25 3.97 7.98
N SER A 134 -1.35 3.25 8.22
CA SER A 134 -2.47 3.14 7.29
C SER A 134 -3.12 4.50 7.03
N ALA A 135 -3.30 5.31 8.08
CA ALA A 135 -3.81 6.67 7.95
C ALA A 135 -2.86 7.59 7.17
N ALA A 136 -1.54 7.47 7.37
CA ALA A 136 -0.55 8.20 6.59
C ALA A 136 -0.58 7.81 5.10
N VAL A 137 -0.62 6.50 4.80
CA VAL A 137 -0.76 6.01 3.42
C VAL A 137 -2.06 6.48 2.78
N PHE A 138 -3.16 6.45 3.52
CA PHE A 138 -4.45 6.96 3.05
C PHE A 138 -4.37 8.46 2.75
N GLY A 139 -3.74 9.25 3.62
CA GLY A 139 -3.49 10.67 3.41
C GLY A 139 -2.64 10.94 2.16
N LEU A 140 -1.60 10.14 1.93
CA LEU A 140 -0.80 10.19 0.70
C LEU A 140 -1.67 9.95 -0.54
N ILE A 141 -2.42 8.84 -0.57
CA ILE A 141 -3.28 8.50 -1.70
C ILE A 141 -4.33 9.58 -1.94
N ALA A 142 -4.99 10.06 -0.89
CA ALA A 142 -6.00 11.10 -0.97
C ALA A 142 -5.44 12.41 -1.54
N PHE A 143 -4.26 12.84 -1.06
CA PHE A 143 -3.60 14.04 -1.55
C PHE A 143 -3.18 13.89 -3.02
N THR A 144 -2.52 12.79 -3.37
CA THR A 144 -2.08 12.52 -4.75
C THR A 144 -3.28 12.45 -5.70
N ASN A 145 -4.38 11.82 -5.30
CA ASN A 145 -5.61 11.77 -6.10
C ASN A 145 -6.25 13.15 -6.25
N ALA A 146 -6.25 13.98 -5.21
CA ALA A 146 -6.76 15.35 -5.29
C ALA A 146 -5.92 16.19 -6.27
N VAL A 147 -4.58 16.12 -6.15
CA VAL A 147 -3.64 16.79 -7.06
C VAL A 147 -3.82 16.31 -8.50
N TYR A 148 -3.97 14.99 -8.70
CA TYR A 148 -4.23 14.41 -10.02
C TYR A 148 -5.58 14.86 -10.60
N ALA A 149 -6.63 14.89 -9.79
CA ALA A 149 -7.96 15.35 -10.20
C ALA A 149 -7.97 16.83 -10.59
N VAL A 150 -7.16 17.68 -9.93
CA VAL A 150 -6.95 19.06 -10.37
C VAL A 150 -6.15 19.09 -11.66
N GLY A 151 -5.03 18.36 -11.75
CA GLY A 151 -4.17 18.30 -12.93
C GLY A 151 -4.86 17.77 -14.21
N ARG A 152 -5.95 17.00 -14.07
CA ARG A 152 -6.81 16.56 -15.18
C ARG A 152 -7.70 17.67 -15.75
N ARG A 153 -8.08 18.65 -14.93
CA ARG A 153 -8.92 19.80 -15.36
C ARG A 153 -8.09 20.93 -15.97
N VAL A 154 -6.78 20.94 -15.71
CA VAL A 154 -5.85 21.96 -16.20
C VAL A 154 -5.26 21.52 -17.55
N PRO A 155 -5.13 22.44 -18.53
CA PRO A 155 -4.45 22.15 -19.80
C PRO A 155 -3.08 21.49 -19.60
N ARG A 156 -2.66 20.62 -20.54
CA ARG A 156 -1.38 19.91 -20.44
C ARG A 156 -0.15 20.80 -20.56
N THR A 157 -0.32 22.07 -20.91
CA THR A 157 0.76 23.03 -21.09
C THR A 157 1.39 23.43 -19.73
N PRO A 158 2.72 23.49 -19.65
CA PRO A 158 3.41 23.71 -18.38
C PRO A 158 3.15 25.12 -17.82
N LEU A 159 2.84 26.09 -18.68
CA LEU A 159 2.40 27.44 -18.30
C LEU A 159 1.15 27.44 -17.41
N TRP A 160 0.28 26.43 -17.53
CA TRP A 160 -0.91 26.31 -16.71
C TRP A 160 -0.72 25.32 -15.57
N ARG A 161 0.00 24.22 -15.79
CA ARG A 161 0.22 23.18 -14.76
C ARG A 161 1.08 23.64 -13.59
N ILE A 162 2.18 24.34 -13.85
CA ILE A 162 3.10 24.76 -12.79
C ILE A 162 2.43 25.76 -11.81
N PRO A 163 1.80 26.86 -12.26
CA PRO A 163 1.14 27.78 -11.34
C PRO A 163 -0.07 27.17 -10.65
N THR A 164 -0.85 26.30 -11.32
CA THR A 164 -1.98 25.62 -10.66
C THR A 164 -1.52 24.65 -9.58
N MET A 165 -0.46 23.87 -9.82
CA MET A 165 0.12 23.01 -8.79
C MET A 165 0.70 23.82 -7.62
N PHE A 166 1.34 24.96 -7.91
CA PHE A 166 1.85 25.86 -6.88
C PHE A 166 0.72 26.40 -5.99
N VAL A 167 -0.40 26.84 -6.59
CA VAL A 167 -1.57 27.34 -5.85
C VAL A 167 -2.20 26.23 -5.02
N VAL A 168 -2.38 25.03 -5.57
CA VAL A 168 -2.96 23.88 -4.84
C VAL A 168 -2.08 23.48 -3.65
N CYS A 169 -0.76 23.36 -3.87
CA CYS A 169 0.17 23.00 -2.80
C CYS A 169 0.23 24.09 -1.72
N SER A 170 0.24 25.37 -2.12
CA SER A 170 0.22 26.49 -1.18
C SER A 170 -1.08 26.55 -0.37
N ALA A 171 -2.22 26.33 -1.01
CA ALA A 171 -3.52 26.28 -0.34
C ALA A 171 -3.62 25.09 0.64
N ALA A 172 -3.16 23.91 0.24
CA ALA A 172 -3.10 22.73 1.10
C ALA A 172 -2.17 22.95 2.30
N LEU A 173 -1.00 23.56 2.08
CA LEU A 173 -0.05 23.90 3.14
C LEU A 173 -0.68 24.91 4.12
N ALA A 174 -1.28 26.00 3.62
CA ALA A 174 -1.95 27.00 4.45
C ALA A 174 -3.11 26.41 5.25
N ALA A 175 -3.95 25.57 4.62
CA ALA A 175 -5.04 24.89 5.28
C ALA A 175 -4.54 23.93 6.38
N SER A 176 -3.50 23.14 6.09
CA SER A 176 -2.90 22.23 7.08
C SER A 176 -2.28 22.98 8.27
N LEU A 177 -1.61 24.11 8.02
CA LEU A 177 -1.07 24.97 9.07
C LEU A 177 -2.19 25.61 9.90
N TYR A 178 -3.28 26.06 9.27
CA TYR A 178 -4.45 26.57 9.98
C TYR A 178 -5.06 25.51 10.88
N VAL A 179 -5.27 24.28 10.37
CA VAL A 179 -5.80 23.17 11.17
C VAL A 179 -4.90 22.86 12.34
N ARG A 180 -3.58 22.76 12.09
CA ARG A 180 -2.59 22.48 13.13
C ARG A 180 -2.56 23.55 14.22
N THR A 181 -2.55 24.82 13.83
CA THR A 181 -2.45 25.94 14.79
C THR A 181 -3.75 26.19 15.53
N ARG A 182 -4.92 26.02 14.89
CA ARG A 182 -6.21 26.36 15.49
C ARG A 182 -6.83 25.21 16.28
N TYR A 183 -6.66 23.98 15.82
CA TYR A 183 -7.34 22.81 16.39
C TYR A 183 -6.40 21.82 17.08
N LEU A 184 -5.11 21.78 16.70
CA LEU A 184 -4.18 20.77 17.22
C LEU A 184 -3.07 21.34 18.12
N ALA A 185 -2.96 22.66 18.28
CA ALA A 185 -1.83 23.31 18.96
C ALA A 185 -1.75 23.07 20.48
N GLY A 186 -2.83 22.62 21.11
CA GLY A 186 -2.90 22.34 22.56
C GLY A 186 -3.08 20.86 22.89
N ILE A 187 -2.95 19.97 21.91
CA ILE A 187 -3.10 18.53 22.14
C ILE A 187 -1.73 17.98 22.51
N GLU A 188 -1.58 17.49 23.75
CA GLU A 188 -0.41 16.71 24.13
C GLU A 188 -0.41 15.43 23.30
N ILE A 189 0.64 15.25 22.49
CA ILE A 189 0.83 14.05 21.69
C ILE A 189 1.14 12.93 22.66
N THR A 190 0.14 12.13 23.00
CA THR A 190 0.33 10.91 23.80
C THR A 190 1.27 9.97 23.06
N THR A 191 2.18 9.36 23.81
CA THR A 191 3.13 8.43 23.22
C THR A 191 2.39 7.17 22.76
N ILE A 192 2.90 6.49 21.73
CA ILE A 192 2.27 5.27 21.18
C ILE A 192 2.14 4.17 22.25
N GLN A 193 2.99 4.22 23.29
CA GLN A 193 2.97 3.30 24.44
C GLN A 193 1.80 3.56 25.41
N GLU A 194 1.22 4.76 25.42
CA GLU A 194 0.14 5.15 26.32
C GLU A 194 -1.25 5.09 25.65
N LEU A 195 -1.28 4.81 24.34
CA LEU A 195 -2.53 4.61 23.62
C LEU A 195 -3.19 3.31 24.06
N THR A 196 -4.49 3.36 24.31
CA THR A 196 -5.30 2.20 24.71
C THR A 196 -6.61 2.19 23.95
N PHE A 197 -7.07 1.01 23.53
CA PHE A 197 -8.37 0.86 22.86
C PHE A 197 -9.55 1.15 23.80
N ALA A 198 -9.32 1.22 25.11
CA ALA A 198 -10.33 1.61 26.09
C ALA A 198 -10.69 3.11 26.04
N ASP A 199 -9.79 3.96 25.52
CA ASP A 199 -10.03 5.38 25.30
C ASP A 199 -9.78 5.75 23.82
N PRO A 200 -10.84 5.85 23.00
CA PRO A 200 -10.70 6.08 21.57
C PRO A 200 -10.27 7.52 21.22
N VAL A 201 -10.42 8.48 22.14
CA VAL A 201 -10.21 9.90 21.84
C VAL A 201 -8.75 10.20 21.49
N PRO A 202 -7.74 9.80 22.29
CA PRO A 202 -6.33 10.00 21.94
C PRO A 202 -5.93 9.38 20.60
N ILE A 203 -6.51 8.22 20.24
CA ILE A 203 -6.24 7.53 18.98
C ILE A 203 -6.72 8.38 17.80
N VAL A 204 -7.96 8.89 17.86
CA VAL A 204 -8.52 9.74 16.81
C VAL A 204 -7.70 11.04 16.66
N LEU A 205 -7.29 11.65 17.77
CA LEU A 205 -6.46 12.85 17.74
C LEU A 205 -5.09 12.59 17.12
N MET A 206 -4.44 11.48 17.49
CA MET A 206 -3.16 11.08 16.89
C MET A 206 -3.29 10.83 15.38
N LEU A 207 -4.36 10.16 14.94
CA LEU A 207 -4.63 9.96 13.52
C LEU A 207 -4.84 11.27 12.77
N MET A 208 -5.58 12.21 13.35
CA MET A 208 -5.77 13.54 12.76
C MET A 208 -4.47 14.32 12.66
N VAL A 209 -3.63 14.27 13.71
CA VAL A 209 -2.30 14.91 13.70
C VAL A 209 -1.42 14.33 12.60
N VAL A 210 -1.33 13.00 12.50
CA VAL A 210 -0.50 12.33 11.48
C VAL A 210 -1.03 12.59 10.08
N PHE A 211 -2.35 12.55 9.88
CA PHE A 211 -2.96 12.84 8.58
C PHE A 211 -2.67 14.27 8.12
N VAL A 212 -2.86 15.26 9.00
CA VAL A 212 -2.57 16.68 8.72
C VAL A 212 -1.07 16.88 8.46
N ALA A 213 -0.20 16.25 9.26
CA ALA A 213 1.25 16.33 9.06
C ALA A 213 1.68 15.70 7.73
N THR A 214 1.04 14.62 7.29
CA THR A 214 1.29 13.96 6.00
C THR A 214 0.91 14.89 4.84
N ILE A 215 -0.28 15.49 4.88
CA ILE A 215 -0.72 16.47 3.87
C ILE A 215 0.23 17.68 3.85
N GLN A 216 0.61 18.20 5.03
CA GLN A 216 1.53 19.33 5.13
C GLN A 216 2.88 19.00 4.49
N SER A 217 3.42 17.81 4.76
CA SER A 217 4.72 17.36 4.22
C SER A 217 4.66 17.19 2.70
N LEU A 218 3.60 16.58 2.18
CA LEU A 218 3.41 16.41 0.74
C LEU A 218 3.18 17.73 0.02
N ALA A 219 2.42 18.64 0.61
CA ALA A 219 2.21 19.98 0.08
C ALA A 219 3.53 20.75 0.03
N ALA A 220 4.38 20.65 1.06
CA ALA A 220 5.71 21.27 1.07
C ALA A 220 6.61 20.71 -0.04
N VAL A 221 6.67 19.38 -0.19
CA VAL A 221 7.43 18.71 -1.26
C VAL A 221 6.93 19.15 -2.64
N GLY A 222 5.60 19.18 -2.83
CA GLY A 222 4.98 19.67 -4.07
C GLY A 222 5.34 21.12 -4.38
N LEU A 223 5.36 21.99 -3.36
CA LEU A 223 5.76 23.39 -3.49
C LEU A 223 7.23 23.50 -3.94
N ILE A 224 8.14 22.79 -3.29
CA ILE A 224 9.57 22.75 -3.67
C ILE A 224 9.73 22.25 -5.11
N ALA A 225 9.02 21.17 -5.47
CA ALA A 225 9.05 20.62 -6.82
C ALA A 225 8.55 21.63 -7.86
N THR A 226 7.49 22.39 -7.57
CA THR A 226 7.00 23.43 -8.49
C THR A 226 7.99 24.57 -8.66
N ILE A 227 8.64 25.02 -7.57
CA ILE A 227 9.66 26.08 -7.62
C ILE A 227 10.86 25.65 -8.47
N LEU A 228 11.33 24.42 -8.29
CA LEU A 228 12.43 23.86 -9.10
C LEU A 228 12.03 23.56 -10.55
N GLY A 229 10.75 23.25 -10.81
CA GLY A 229 10.24 22.97 -12.14
C GLY A 229 10.15 24.20 -13.06
N VAL A 230 9.92 25.39 -12.50
CA VAL A 230 9.86 26.66 -13.26
C VAL A 230 11.12 26.92 -14.10
N PRO A 231 12.35 26.92 -13.53
CA PRO A 231 13.56 27.20 -14.30
C PRO A 231 13.86 26.11 -15.34
N VAL A 232 13.57 24.84 -15.06
CA VAL A 232 13.78 23.73 -16.01
C VAL A 232 12.93 23.95 -17.27
N VAL A 233 11.63 24.22 -17.11
CA VAL A 233 10.73 24.48 -18.24
C VAL A 233 11.11 25.77 -18.97
N ALA A 234 11.56 26.80 -18.26
CA ALA A 234 12.02 28.05 -18.90
C ALA A 234 13.26 27.83 -19.76
N ILE A 235 14.23 27.05 -19.28
CA ILE A 235 15.46 26.71 -20.01
C ILE A 235 15.15 25.84 -21.23
N ASP A 236 14.28 24.83 -21.09
CA ASP A 236 13.88 23.95 -22.19
C ASP A 236 13.15 24.72 -23.30
N LYS A 237 12.33 25.71 -22.92
CA LYS A 237 11.64 26.60 -23.86
C LYS A 237 12.59 27.56 -24.58
N ILE A 238 13.63 28.06 -23.90
CA ILE A 238 14.69 28.88 -24.53
C ILE A 238 15.53 28.04 -25.50
N ARG A 239 15.73 26.75 -25.21
CA ARG A 239 16.50 25.82 -26.05
C ARG A 239 15.75 25.30 -27.27
N GLY A 240 14.43 25.48 -27.34
CA GLY A 240 13.60 24.99 -28.46
C GLY A 240 13.48 23.46 -28.52
N VAL A 241 13.84 22.74 -27.44
CA VAL A 241 13.80 21.27 -27.35
C VAL A 241 12.77 20.83 -26.31
N SER A 242 11.79 21.69 -26.00
CA SER A 242 10.76 21.39 -25.01
C SER A 242 9.96 20.14 -25.45
N PRO A 243 10.05 18.99 -24.74
CA PRO A 243 9.23 17.82 -25.04
C PRO A 243 7.73 18.09 -24.85
N TYR A 244 7.38 19.28 -24.35
CA TYR A 244 6.02 19.73 -24.07
C TYR A 244 5.37 20.51 -25.23
N ASP A 245 6.12 20.84 -26.30
CA ASP A 245 5.59 21.59 -27.45
C ASP A 245 4.91 20.68 -28.50
N HIS A 246 5.15 19.36 -28.44
CA HIS A 246 4.58 18.37 -29.36
C HIS A 246 3.38 17.59 -28.79
N ALA A 247 2.98 17.87 -27.55
CA ALA A 247 1.84 17.21 -26.90
C ALA A 247 0.54 18.00 -27.16
N GLY A 248 0.13 18.10 -28.43
CA GLY A 248 -1.18 18.57 -28.88
C GLY A 248 -2.17 17.43 -29.01
#